data_AF-A0A4R8PXR6-F1
#
_entry.id   AF-A0A4R8PXR6-F1
#
_cell.length_a   1.000
_cell.length_b   1.000
_cell.length_c   1.000
_cell.angle_alpha   90.00
_cell.angle_beta   90.00
_cell.angle_gamma   90.00
#
_symmetry.space_group_name_H-M   'P 1'
#
loop_
_entity.id
_entity.type
_entity.pdbx_description
1 polymer ?
#
loop_
_entity_poly.entity_id
_entity_poly.type
_entity_poly.pdbx_seq_one_letter_code
_entity_poly.pdbx_strand_id
1 'polypeptide(L)'
;MRASTTFAAALLAACAQAAPVVESRQVIYGCYFNGQGIENQLVTVGHDIDVTGTDGKTYTLDCGTTSQQLVPGVFAKCTVNGKQPAGITGVDAANINCPVTADVAA
;
A
#
# COMPACT_ATOMS: atom_id res chain seq x y z
N MET A 1 44.52 43.18 45.44
CA MET A 1 43.58 42.35 46.21
C MET A 1 42.17 42.83 45.93
N ARG A 2 41.21 41.89 45.87
CA ARG A 2 39.75 42.03 45.61
C ARG A 2 39.37 42.05 44.13
N ALA A 3 38.37 41.32 43.65
CA ALA A 3 37.62 40.18 44.15
C ALA A 3 36.87 39.62 42.93
N SER A 4 36.77 38.31 42.85
CA SER A 4 36.04 37.54 41.85
C SER A 4 34.57 37.93 41.81
N THR A 5 33.99 38.14 40.62
CA THR A 5 32.56 37.89 40.37
C THR A 5 32.35 37.45 38.92
N THR A 6 32.41 36.13 38.75
CA THR A 6 31.91 35.37 37.62
C THR A 6 30.40 35.62 37.49
N PHE A 7 29.93 36.07 36.32
CA PHE A 7 28.52 35.96 35.97
C PHE A 7 28.41 34.97 34.82
N ALA A 8 28.09 33.72 35.18
CA ALA A 8 27.64 32.71 34.23
C ALA A 8 26.31 33.17 33.65
N ALA A 9 26.32 33.63 32.40
CA ALA A 9 25.09 33.82 31.64
C ALA A 9 24.50 32.43 31.37
N ALA A 10 23.40 32.13 32.03
CA ALA A 10 22.69 30.87 31.93
C ALA A 10 22.36 30.55 30.46
N LEU A 11 22.81 29.38 29.99
CA LEU A 11 22.27 28.77 28.78
C LEU A 11 20.78 28.50 29.03
N LEU A 12 19.92 29.38 28.52
CA LEU A 12 18.52 29.05 28.29
C LEU A 12 18.49 28.07 27.13
N ALA A 13 18.64 26.79 27.46
CA ALA A 13 18.28 25.68 26.59
C ALA A 13 16.76 25.78 26.34
N ALA A 14 16.39 26.54 25.32
CA ALA A 14 15.08 26.43 24.73
C ALA A 14 15.01 25.01 24.15
N CYS A 15 14.37 24.10 24.87
CA CYS A 15 13.86 22.87 24.28
C CYS A 15 12.90 23.31 23.18
N ALA A 16 13.40 23.43 21.96
CA ALA A 16 12.60 23.30 20.77
C ALA A 16 12.00 21.90 20.88
N GLN A 17 10.81 21.81 21.46
CA GLN A 17 9.97 20.65 21.30
C GLN A 17 9.70 20.62 19.81
N ALA A 18 10.49 19.83 19.08
CA ALA A 18 10.18 19.47 17.72
C ALA A 18 8.74 19.01 17.78
N ALA A 19 7.83 19.77 17.15
CA ALA A 19 6.46 19.33 16.99
C ALA A 19 6.54 17.89 16.49
N PRO A 20 5.72 16.96 17.01
CA PRO A 20 5.74 15.59 16.52
C PRO A 20 5.62 15.67 15.01
N VAL A 21 6.67 15.25 14.30
CA VAL A 21 6.59 15.08 12.86
C VAL A 21 5.44 14.14 12.68
N VAL A 22 4.32 14.65 12.15
CA VAL A 22 3.25 13.80 11.65
C VAL A 22 3.90 13.05 10.52
N GLU A 23 4.39 11.85 10.84
CA GLU A 23 4.87 10.90 9.85
C GLU A 23 3.65 10.57 9.01
N SER A 24 3.52 11.28 7.89
CA SER A 24 2.55 10.97 6.85
C SER A 24 2.98 9.62 6.27
N ARG A 25 2.65 8.54 6.98
CA ARG A 25 2.78 7.19 6.48
C ARG A 25 1.81 7.09 5.32
N GLN A 26 2.33 7.25 4.12
CA GLN A 26 1.56 7.01 2.91
C GLN A 26 1.12 5.54 2.97
N VAL A 27 -0.19 5.31 3.10
CA VAL A 27 -0.74 3.95 3.02
C VAL A 27 -0.59 3.51 1.57
N ILE A 28 0.30 2.55 1.34
CA ILE A 28 0.47 1.94 0.04
C ILE A 28 -0.50 0.76 -0.01
N TYR A 29 -1.56 0.90 -0.81
CA TYR A 29 -2.54 -0.18 -1.02
C TYR A 29 -2.00 -1.24 -1.99
N GLY A 30 -2.55 -2.45 -1.93
CA GLY A 30 -2.15 -3.54 -2.82
C GLY A 30 -3.24 -4.55 -3.11
N CYS A 31 -2.97 -5.40 -4.09
CA CYS A 31 -3.86 -6.45 -4.57
C CYS A 31 -3.11 -7.79 -4.55
N TYR A 32 -3.61 -8.76 -3.80
CA TYR A 32 -3.15 -10.15 -3.84
C TYR A 32 -3.95 -10.91 -4.88
N PHE A 33 -3.31 -11.34 -5.96
CA PHE A 33 -3.92 -12.14 -7.00
C PHE A 33 -3.79 -13.63 -6.68
N ASN A 34 -4.92 -14.33 -6.74
CA ASN A 34 -5.03 -15.74 -6.40
C ASN A 34 -5.94 -16.49 -7.37
N GLY A 35 -5.46 -17.61 -7.92
CA GLY A 35 -6.22 -18.48 -8.82
C GLY A 35 -5.46 -18.81 -10.11
N GLN A 36 -5.93 -19.82 -10.85
CA GLN A 36 -5.23 -20.34 -12.05
C GLN A 36 -3.75 -20.71 -11.79
N GLY A 37 -3.44 -21.16 -10.57
CA GLY A 37 -2.08 -21.50 -10.15
C GLY A 37 -1.20 -20.31 -9.76
N ILE A 38 -1.75 -19.09 -9.77
CA ILE A 38 -1.13 -17.89 -9.19
C ILE A 38 -1.47 -17.86 -7.70
N GLU A 39 -0.46 -17.79 -6.84
CA GLU A 39 -0.62 -17.83 -5.38
C GLU A 39 0.02 -16.59 -4.73
N ASN A 40 -0.78 -15.82 -4.00
CA ASN A 40 -0.38 -14.62 -3.25
C ASN A 40 0.48 -13.63 -4.05
N GLN A 41 0.20 -13.48 -5.35
CA GLN A 41 0.93 -12.54 -6.18
C GLN A 41 0.51 -11.12 -5.82
N LEU A 42 1.38 -10.42 -5.07
CA LEU A 42 1.14 -9.03 -4.69
C LEU A 42 1.48 -8.09 -5.84
N VAL A 43 0.54 -7.19 -6.13
CA VAL A 43 0.76 -6.04 -7.02
C VAL A 43 0.37 -4.79 -6.23
N THR A 44 1.29 -3.84 -6.14
CA THR A 44 1.06 -2.55 -5.48
C THR A 44 0.20 -1.65 -6.36
N VAL A 45 -0.65 -0.82 -5.77
CA VAL A 45 -1.46 0.13 -6.56
C VAL A 45 -0.61 0.98 -7.51
N GLY A 46 -1.14 1.21 -8.71
CA GLY A 46 -0.46 1.93 -9.79
C GLY A 46 0.49 1.07 -10.63
N HIS A 47 0.48 -0.25 -10.42
CA HIS A 47 1.30 -1.19 -11.19
C HIS A 47 0.45 -2.30 -11.79
N ASP A 48 0.95 -2.85 -12.89
CA ASP A 48 0.48 -4.05 -13.54
C ASP A 48 1.66 -5.00 -13.80
N ILE A 49 1.34 -6.30 -13.87
CA ILE A 49 2.30 -7.35 -14.22
C ILE A 49 1.62 -8.40 -15.09
N ASP A 50 2.41 -9.09 -15.91
CA ASP A 50 1.97 -10.29 -16.62
C ASP A 50 2.48 -11.54 -15.91
N VAL A 51 1.58 -12.49 -15.64
CA VAL A 51 1.90 -13.77 -15.00
C VAL A 51 1.30 -14.93 -15.79
N THR A 52 2.10 -15.96 -16.04
CA THR A 52 1.61 -17.19 -16.65
C THR A 52 1.02 -18.12 -15.59
N GLY A 53 -0.26 -18.46 -15.74
CA GLY A 53 -0.94 -19.43 -14.88
C GLY A 53 -0.54 -20.87 -15.20
N THR A 54 -0.95 -21.81 -14.35
CA THR A 54 -0.70 -23.24 -14.54
C THR A 54 -1.46 -23.84 -15.72
N ASP A 55 -2.48 -23.14 -16.21
CA ASP A 55 -3.21 -23.46 -17.44
C ASP A 55 -2.45 -23.04 -18.72
N GLY A 56 -1.27 -22.43 -18.58
CA GLY A 56 -0.42 -21.97 -19.68
C GLY A 56 -0.85 -20.64 -20.30
N LYS A 57 -1.88 -19.98 -19.75
CA LYS A 57 -2.31 -18.65 -20.21
C LYS A 57 -1.57 -17.55 -19.47
N THR A 58 -1.32 -16.45 -20.15
CA THR A 58 -0.80 -15.23 -19.54
C THR A 58 -1.97 -14.36 -19.08
N TYR A 59 -1.88 -13.88 -17.84
CA TYR A 59 -2.84 -13.00 -17.19
C TYR A 59 -2.17 -11.66 -16.91
N THR A 60 -2.75 -10.58 -17.42
CA THR A 60 -2.38 -9.22 -17.05
C THR A 60 -3.10 -8.86 -15.77
N LEU A 61 -2.35 -8.74 -14.68
CA LEU A 61 -2.83 -8.44 -13.33
C LEU A 61 -2.59 -6.95 -13.06
N ASP A 62 -3.64 -6.17 -12.94
CA ASP A 62 -3.56 -4.72 -12.71
C ASP A 62 -4.13 -4.38 -11.33
N CYS A 63 -3.34 -3.70 -10.50
CA CYS A 63 -3.80 -3.11 -9.25
C CYS A 63 -3.82 -1.60 -9.41
N GLY A 64 -5.01 -1.04 -9.60
CA GLY A 64 -5.21 0.39 -9.78
C GLY A 64 -5.65 1.09 -8.49
N THR A 65 -5.43 2.41 -8.43
CA THR A 65 -6.06 3.27 -7.42
C THR A 65 -7.50 3.59 -7.83
N THR A 66 -8.41 3.70 -6.86
CA THR A 66 -9.81 4.04 -7.11
C THR A 66 -10.38 4.92 -5.99
N SER A 67 -11.32 5.79 -6.34
CA SER A 67 -12.12 6.55 -5.35
C SER A 67 -13.31 5.76 -4.82
N GLN A 68 -13.70 4.68 -5.50
CA GLN A 68 -14.77 3.77 -5.07
C GLN A 68 -14.17 2.62 -4.27
N GLN A 69 -14.69 2.38 -3.06
CA GLN A 69 -14.20 1.32 -2.19
C GLN A 69 -14.92 0.01 -2.54
N LEU A 70 -14.21 -0.91 -3.21
CA LEU A 70 -14.66 -2.30 -3.40
C LEU A 70 -14.67 -3.05 -2.07
N VAL A 71 -13.72 -2.72 -1.20
CA VAL A 71 -13.62 -3.19 0.18
C VAL A 71 -13.55 -1.95 1.07
N PRO A 72 -14.36 -1.87 2.15
CA PRO A 72 -14.33 -0.73 3.06
C PRO A 72 -12.94 -0.44 3.60
N GLY A 73 -12.50 0.81 3.49
CA GLY A 73 -11.19 1.28 3.97
C GLY A 73 -10.02 1.05 3.02
N VAL A 74 -10.22 0.38 1.88
CA VAL A 74 -9.16 0.13 0.89
C VAL A 74 -9.48 0.80 -0.44
N PHE A 75 -8.59 1.66 -0.91
CA PHE A 75 -8.75 2.45 -2.15
C PHE A 75 -7.99 1.82 -3.32
N ALA A 76 -8.11 0.50 -3.46
CA ALA A 76 -7.57 -0.28 -4.55
C ALA A 76 -8.69 -0.89 -5.38
N LYS A 77 -8.48 -0.97 -6.69
CA LYS A 77 -9.23 -1.79 -7.62
C LYS A 77 -8.29 -2.81 -8.22
N CYS A 78 -8.80 -3.96 -8.62
CA CYS A 78 -8.03 -4.90 -9.40
C CYS A 78 -8.77 -5.33 -10.64
N THR A 79 -8.00 -5.58 -11.70
CA THR A 79 -8.49 -6.20 -12.91
C THR A 79 -7.56 -7.32 -13.34
N VAL A 80 -8.15 -8.35 -13.94
CA VAL A 80 -7.44 -9.44 -14.62
C VAL A 80 -7.79 -9.30 -16.09
N ASN A 81 -6.81 -9.16 -16.97
CA ASN A 81 -7.02 -8.90 -18.41
C ASN A 81 -8.00 -7.74 -18.67
N GLY A 82 -7.91 -6.67 -17.88
CA GLY A 82 -8.75 -5.48 -18.00
C GLY A 82 -10.20 -5.63 -17.50
N LYS A 83 -10.56 -6.78 -16.91
CA LYS A 83 -11.90 -7.04 -16.36
C LYS A 83 -11.84 -7.18 -14.84
N GLN A 84 -12.81 -6.61 -14.13
CA GLN A 84 -12.90 -6.76 -12.67
C GLN A 84 -13.42 -8.17 -12.34
N PRO A 85 -12.67 -8.98 -11.57
CA PRO A 85 -13.14 -10.30 -11.15
C PRO A 85 -14.25 -10.20 -10.11
N ALA A 86 -15.11 -11.21 -10.06
CA ALA A 86 -16.05 -11.37 -8.95
C ALA A 86 -15.35 -11.89 -7.68
N GLY A 87 -15.94 -11.65 -6.51
CA GLY A 87 -15.43 -12.21 -5.25
C GLY A 87 -14.23 -11.48 -4.63
N ILE A 88 -14.02 -10.21 -4.99
CA ILE A 88 -13.00 -9.36 -4.35
C ILE A 88 -13.32 -9.23 -2.86
N THR A 89 -12.30 -9.46 -2.02
CA THR A 89 -12.41 -9.47 -0.56
C THR A 89 -11.27 -8.69 0.08
N GLY A 90 -11.42 -8.29 1.34
CA GLY A 90 -10.32 -7.65 2.09
C GLY A 90 -9.34 -8.69 2.62
N VAL A 91 -8.04 -8.37 2.57
CA VAL A 91 -6.98 -9.17 3.22
C VAL A 91 -6.56 -8.50 4.52
N ASP A 92 -6.28 -7.21 4.48
CA ASP A 92 -5.90 -6.39 5.64
C ASP A 92 -6.34 -4.93 5.43
N ALA A 93 -5.84 -4.00 6.26
CA ALA A 93 -6.21 -2.59 6.22
C ALA A 93 -5.77 -1.85 4.94
N ALA A 94 -4.86 -2.43 4.15
CA ALA A 94 -4.32 -1.83 2.93
C ALA A 94 -4.47 -2.73 1.69
N ASN A 95 -4.80 -4.02 1.84
CA ASN A 95 -4.76 -4.96 0.75
C ASN A 95 -6.12 -5.64 0.49
N ILE A 96 -6.42 -5.85 -0.79
CA ILE A 96 -7.54 -6.66 -1.26
C ILE A 96 -7.04 -7.99 -1.85
N ASN A 97 -7.88 -9.01 -1.81
CA ASN A 97 -7.72 -10.26 -2.52
C ASN A 97 -8.51 -10.20 -3.84
N CYS A 98 -7.84 -10.57 -4.92
CA CYS A 98 -8.29 -10.44 -6.30
C CYS A 98 -8.27 -11.81 -6.99
N PRO A 99 -9.44 -12.45 -7.14
CA PRO A 99 -9.51 -13.76 -7.77
C PRO A 99 -9.08 -13.72 -9.24
N VAL A 100 -8.26 -14.68 -9.65
CA VAL A 100 -7.94 -14.96 -11.05
C VAL A 100 -8.77 -16.17 -11.46
N THR A 101 -9.75 -15.96 -12.32
CA THR A 101 -10.68 -17.02 -12.76
C THR A 101 -10.68 -17.14 -14.27
N ALA A 102 -10.95 -18.34 -14.76
CA ALA A 102 -10.87 -18.66 -16.18
C ALA A 102 -11.89 -17.87 -17.03
N ASP A 103 -12.99 -17.39 -16.45
CA ASP A 103 -13.97 -16.51 -17.11
C ASP A 103 -13.42 -15.11 -17.43
N VAL A 104 -12.33 -14.73 -16.77
CA VAL A 104 -11.64 -13.45 -16.96
C VAL A 104 -10.40 -13.61 -17.85
N ALA A 105 -10.05 -14.85 -18.23
CA ALA A 105 -9.08 -15.19 -19.27
C ALA A 105 -9.72 -14.99 -20.66
N ALA A 106 -9.72 -13.76 -21.15
CA ALA A 106 -10.17 -13.44 -22.52
C ALA A 106 -9.14 -13.89 -23.56
#